data_AF-A0A537DZ78-F1
#
_entry.id   AF-A0A537DZ78-F1
#
_cell.length_a   1.000
_cell.length_b   1.000
_cell.length_c   1.000
_cell.angle_alpha   90.00
_cell.angle_beta   90.00
_cell.angle_gamma   90.00
#
_symmetry.space_group_name_H-M   'P 1'
#
loop_
_entity.id
_entity.type
_entity.pdbx_description
1 polymer ?
#
loop_
_entity_poly.entity_id
_entity_poly.type
_entity_poly.pdbx_seq_one_letter_code
_entity_poly.pdbx_strand_id
1 'polypeptide(L)'
;MRNTAALKAKDASFATFLARKRGLSRRTRSFARMMVEGFDAADPARASARAIVEEWCASPQLGAQFRPLGGYSALLDSLAGGDLRLQSVVREIRWERGSVEARGECLGTQFRYRARKAIVSLPLGVLQSGAVRFIPDLKEKRQALKRLAAGPVVKIALRFRAAFWEEQDPEVAFFHSPAAAFPTFWTPLPMRAPFLIGWAGGPKAVRLAGLKRDELVRRALHSLRSIFGRQGELVAIHAHDWQADPYARGAYSYVTVGGEGAREALQAPLGDTLYFAGEATDTQGEAGTVAGALQSGLLAARQLI
;
A
#
# COMPACT_ATOMS: atom_id res chain seq x y z
N MET A 1 14.63 -25.15 -2.04
CA MET A 1 15.62 -24.11 -2.42
C MET A 1 16.35 -24.56 -3.68
N ARG A 2 16.22 -23.87 -4.82
CA ARG A 2 17.18 -23.87 -5.93
C ARG A 2 16.63 -23.08 -7.12
N ASN A 3 17.22 -21.90 -7.31
CA ASN A 3 17.44 -21.16 -8.55
C ASN A 3 17.05 -19.66 -8.48
N THR A 4 17.47 -18.98 -7.41
CA THR A 4 17.59 -17.51 -7.36
C THR A 4 18.76 -16.99 -8.20
N ALA A 5 19.64 -17.87 -8.69
CA ALA A 5 20.77 -17.50 -9.56
C ALA A 5 20.30 -16.86 -10.89
N ALA A 6 19.13 -17.26 -11.42
CA ALA A 6 18.56 -16.65 -12.63
C ALA A 6 18.06 -15.20 -12.43
N LEU A 7 17.87 -14.75 -11.19
CA LEU A 7 17.50 -13.35 -10.86
C LEU A 7 18.73 -12.45 -10.66
N LYS A 8 19.94 -13.02 -10.61
CA LYS A 8 21.20 -12.25 -10.54
C LYS A 8 21.58 -11.62 -11.89
N ALA A 9 20.98 -12.05 -13.00
CA ALA A 9 21.20 -11.48 -14.32
C ALA A 9 20.13 -10.42 -14.62
N LYS A 10 20.55 -9.14 -14.63
CA LYS A 10 19.81 -7.92 -15.05
C LYS A 10 18.31 -7.93 -14.71
N ASP A 11 17.95 -7.16 -13.68
CA ASP A 11 16.57 -6.98 -13.24
C ASP A 11 15.60 -6.67 -14.41
N ALA A 12 14.39 -7.20 -14.30
CA ALA A 12 13.34 -7.08 -15.31
C ALA A 12 11.98 -6.96 -14.63
N SER A 13 10.97 -6.53 -15.39
CA SER A 13 9.63 -6.46 -14.83
C SER A 13 9.07 -7.85 -14.54
N PHE A 14 8.20 -7.97 -13.53
CA PHE A 14 7.55 -9.23 -13.19
C PHE A 14 6.80 -9.84 -14.39
N ALA A 15 6.17 -9.01 -15.22
CA ALA A 15 5.53 -9.44 -16.46
C ALA A 15 6.53 -10.06 -17.46
N THR A 16 7.72 -9.45 -17.61
CA THR A 16 8.79 -9.97 -18.47
C THR A 16 9.34 -11.27 -17.92
N PHE A 17 9.56 -11.34 -16.60
CA PHE A 17 10.00 -12.55 -15.92
C PHE A 17 9.02 -13.70 -16.14
N LEU A 18 7.72 -13.46 -15.91
CA LEU A 18 6.68 -14.46 -16.16
C LEU A 18 6.71 -14.91 -17.62
N ALA A 19 6.75 -14.00 -18.60
CA ALA A 19 6.76 -14.33 -20.03
C ALA A 19 7.94 -15.24 -20.41
N ARG A 20 9.12 -15.01 -19.83
CA ARG A 20 10.34 -15.81 -20.09
C ARG A 20 10.34 -17.18 -19.43
N LYS A 21 9.63 -17.35 -18.31
CA LYS A 21 9.61 -18.61 -17.56
C LYS A 21 8.86 -19.68 -18.34
N ARG A 22 9.58 -20.70 -18.83
CA ARG A 22 9.00 -21.88 -19.52
C ARG A 22 8.38 -22.85 -18.50
N GLY A 23 7.45 -23.70 -18.96
CA GLY A 23 6.83 -24.75 -18.15
C GLY A 23 5.71 -24.31 -17.19
N LEU A 24 5.39 -23.02 -17.10
CA LEU A 24 4.24 -22.55 -16.30
C LEU A 24 2.93 -22.66 -17.07
N SER A 25 1.92 -23.28 -16.45
CA SER A 25 0.54 -23.33 -16.97
C SER A 25 -0.07 -21.92 -17.09
N ARG A 26 -1.08 -21.77 -17.96
CA ARG A 26 -1.84 -20.51 -18.08
C ARG A 26 -2.45 -20.08 -16.74
N ARG A 27 -2.99 -21.04 -15.98
CA ARG A 27 -3.57 -20.81 -14.64
C ARG A 27 -2.52 -20.28 -13.66
N THR A 28 -1.34 -20.90 -13.61
CA THR A 28 -0.24 -20.46 -12.74
C THR A 28 0.22 -19.04 -13.08
N ARG A 29 0.35 -18.71 -14.37
CA ARG A 29 0.72 -17.34 -14.80
C ARG A 29 -0.34 -16.31 -14.41
N SER A 30 -1.61 -16.66 -14.60
CA SER A 30 -2.74 -15.80 -14.22
C SER A 30 -2.78 -15.57 -12.71
N PHE A 31 -2.58 -16.61 -11.91
CA PHE A 31 -2.53 -16.51 -10.46
C PHE A 31 -1.32 -15.70 -9.98
N ALA A 32 -0.12 -15.95 -10.50
CA ALA A 32 1.07 -15.18 -10.15
C ALA A 32 0.92 -13.69 -10.47
N ARG A 33 0.30 -13.36 -11.61
CA ARG A 33 -0.04 -11.98 -11.96
C ARG A 33 -1.05 -11.38 -10.98
N MET A 34 -2.11 -12.11 -10.67
CA MET A 34 -3.13 -11.67 -9.71
C MET A 34 -2.54 -11.42 -8.33
N MET A 35 -1.57 -12.23 -7.89
CA MET A 35 -0.86 -12.01 -6.64
C MET A 35 -0.09 -10.69 -6.66
N VAL A 36 0.72 -10.41 -7.70
CA VAL A 36 1.44 -9.13 -7.79
C VAL A 36 0.51 -7.93 -7.90
N GLU A 37 -0.56 -8.05 -8.68
CA GLU A 37 -1.55 -6.97 -8.80
C GLU A 37 -2.33 -6.76 -7.50
N GLY A 38 -2.69 -7.83 -6.80
CA GLY A 38 -3.58 -7.81 -5.65
C GLY A 38 -2.85 -7.62 -4.33
N PHE A 39 -1.89 -8.49 -4.03
CA PHE A 39 -1.15 -8.52 -2.77
C PHE A 39 -0.20 -7.33 -2.66
N ASP A 40 0.66 -7.12 -3.67
CA ASP A 40 1.65 -6.04 -3.66
C ASP A 40 1.09 -4.69 -4.18
N ALA A 41 -0.20 -4.67 -4.58
CA ALA A 41 -0.85 -3.55 -5.26
C ALA A 41 -0.06 -3.02 -6.48
N ALA A 42 0.74 -3.87 -7.13
CA ALA A 42 1.74 -3.42 -8.08
C ALA A 42 1.30 -3.60 -9.54
N ASP A 43 1.87 -2.80 -10.44
CA ASP A 43 1.80 -3.08 -11.88
C ASP A 43 2.90 -4.08 -12.27
N PRO A 44 2.56 -5.31 -12.72
CA PRO A 44 3.54 -6.31 -13.13
C PRO A 44 4.46 -5.85 -14.25
N ALA A 45 4.05 -4.87 -15.07
CA ALA A 45 4.89 -4.31 -16.13
C ALA A 45 6.00 -3.39 -15.58
N ARG A 46 5.86 -2.90 -14.35
CA ARG A 46 6.78 -1.94 -13.70
C ARG A 46 7.51 -2.53 -12.49
N ALA A 47 6.88 -3.43 -11.76
CA ALA A 47 7.44 -4.05 -10.56
C ALA A 47 8.70 -4.86 -10.88
N SER A 48 9.75 -4.68 -10.08
CA SER A 48 10.97 -5.49 -10.15
C SER A 48 10.63 -6.95 -9.84
N ALA A 49 10.90 -7.85 -10.79
CA ALA A 49 10.69 -9.28 -10.56
C ALA A 49 11.56 -9.81 -9.43
N ARG A 50 12.78 -9.26 -9.30
CA ARG A 50 13.71 -9.62 -8.24
C ARG A 50 13.16 -9.20 -6.87
N ALA A 51 12.75 -7.93 -6.72
CA ALA A 51 12.24 -7.43 -5.44
C ALA A 51 11.01 -8.23 -4.98
N ILE A 52 10.05 -8.49 -5.88
CA ILE A 52 8.87 -9.32 -5.55
C ILE A 52 9.27 -10.72 -5.08
N VAL A 53 10.20 -11.38 -5.77
CA VAL A 53 10.63 -12.73 -5.39
C VAL A 53 11.39 -12.72 -4.06
N GLU A 54 12.22 -11.72 -3.83
CA GLU A 54 12.94 -11.54 -2.57
C GLU A 54 11.95 -11.31 -1.42
N GLU A 55 11.00 -10.39 -1.56
CA GLU A 55 9.95 -10.11 -0.55
C GLU A 55 9.13 -11.37 -0.24
N TRP A 56 8.65 -12.08 -1.27
CA TRP A 56 7.85 -13.31 -1.09
C TRP A 56 8.64 -14.48 -0.51
N CYS A 57 9.95 -14.56 -0.74
CA CYS A 57 10.81 -15.63 -0.20
C CYS A 57 11.41 -15.27 1.18
N ALA A 58 11.59 -13.99 1.48
CA ALA A 58 12.13 -13.51 2.74
C ALA A 58 11.06 -13.41 3.83
N SER A 59 9.79 -13.20 3.45
CA SER A 59 8.68 -13.29 4.39
C SER A 59 8.69 -14.68 5.03
N PRO A 60 8.83 -14.78 6.38
CA PRO A 60 8.55 -16.01 7.08
C PRO A 60 7.16 -16.50 6.64
N GLN A 61 7.01 -17.83 6.52
CA GLN A 61 5.75 -18.48 6.15
C GLN A 61 4.58 -17.71 6.73
N LEU A 62 3.69 -17.18 5.87
CA LEU A 62 2.52 -16.37 6.21
C LEU A 62 1.88 -16.93 7.49
N GLY A 63 2.28 -16.37 8.64
CA GLY A 63 1.79 -16.81 9.93
C GLY A 63 0.30 -16.50 10.04
N ALA A 64 -0.29 -16.77 11.20
CA ALA A 64 -1.64 -16.30 11.46
C ALA A 64 -1.72 -14.78 11.21
N GLN A 65 -2.56 -14.37 10.24
CA GLN A 65 -2.80 -12.97 9.96
C GLN A 65 -3.85 -12.44 10.93
N PHE A 66 -3.41 -11.65 11.90
CA PHE A 66 -4.29 -11.09 12.91
C PHE A 66 -4.90 -9.76 12.44
N ARG A 67 -6.10 -9.47 12.97
CA ARG A 67 -6.78 -8.19 12.78
C ARG A 67 -7.07 -7.63 14.17
N PRO A 68 -6.68 -6.37 14.47
CA PRO A 68 -7.05 -5.76 15.73
C PRO A 68 -8.58 -5.72 15.89
N LEU A 69 -9.07 -6.20 17.03
CA LEU A 69 -10.50 -6.08 17.36
C LEU A 69 -10.86 -4.59 17.46
N GLY A 70 -11.94 -4.18 16.80
CA GLY A 70 -12.31 -2.75 16.68
C GLY A 70 -11.56 -1.99 15.57
N GLY A 71 -10.65 -2.64 14.85
CA GLY A 71 -9.88 -2.04 13.76
C GLY A 71 -8.63 -1.29 14.23
N TYR A 72 -7.90 -0.69 13.27
CA TYR A 72 -6.61 -0.06 13.55
C TYR A 72 -6.70 1.24 14.37
N SER A 73 -7.89 1.84 14.51
CA SER A 73 -8.06 3.08 15.29
C SER A 73 -7.60 2.92 16.74
N ALA A 74 -7.95 1.81 17.40
CA ALA A 74 -7.53 1.57 18.78
C ALA A 74 -5.99 1.53 18.95
N LEU A 75 -5.28 0.98 17.95
CA LEU A 75 -3.82 1.02 17.93
C LEU A 75 -3.32 2.46 17.80
N LEU A 76 -3.87 3.22 16.86
CA LEU A 76 -3.48 4.61 16.64
C LEU A 76 -3.78 5.49 17.86
N ASP A 77 -4.93 5.30 18.51
CA ASP A 77 -5.33 6.02 19.72
C ASP A 77 -4.39 5.69 20.89
N SER A 78 -3.94 4.44 21.03
CA SER A 78 -2.98 4.05 22.06
C SER A 78 -1.58 4.65 21.85
N LEU A 79 -1.21 4.92 20.59
CA LEU A 79 0.04 5.57 20.21
C LEU A 79 -0.06 7.09 20.18
N ALA A 80 -1.29 7.63 20.17
CA ALA A 80 -1.53 9.06 20.18
C ALA A 80 -1.07 9.63 21.53
N GLY A 81 -0.05 10.48 21.47
CA GLY A 81 0.52 11.15 22.63
C GLY A 81 1.30 12.39 22.21
N GLY A 82 1.65 13.24 23.18
CA GLY A 82 2.30 14.52 22.91
C GLY A 82 1.34 15.54 22.28
N ASP A 83 1.91 16.50 21.55
CA ASP A 83 1.14 17.55 20.87
C ASP A 83 0.67 17.12 19.48
N LEU A 84 -0.50 16.45 19.41
CA LEU A 84 -1.10 15.99 18.16
C LEU A 84 -2.04 17.05 17.56
N ARG A 85 -1.71 17.54 16.36
CA ARG A 85 -2.49 18.56 15.64
C ARG A 85 -3.17 17.97 14.41
N LEU A 86 -4.44 17.58 14.56
CA LEU A 86 -5.27 17.15 13.44
C LEU A 86 -5.66 18.34 12.55
N GLN A 87 -6.04 18.04 11.30
CA GLN A 87 -6.44 19.04 10.29
C GLN A 87 -5.38 20.11 9.98
N SER A 88 -4.13 19.89 10.40
CA SER A 88 -2.97 20.75 10.13
C SER A 88 -2.18 20.24 8.93
N VAL A 89 -2.49 20.76 7.75
CA VAL A 89 -1.87 20.34 6.49
C VAL A 89 -0.60 21.15 6.24
N VAL A 90 0.56 20.51 6.40
CA VAL A 90 1.85 21.08 6.00
C VAL A 90 1.91 21.20 4.46
N ARG A 91 2.29 22.36 3.96
CA ARG A 91 2.47 22.65 2.52
C ARG A 91 3.92 22.91 2.15
N GLU A 92 4.72 23.37 3.10
CA GLU A 92 6.12 23.71 2.88
C GLU A 92 6.98 23.35 4.09
N ILE A 93 8.16 22.80 3.82
CA ILE A 93 9.21 22.54 4.80
C ILE A 93 10.47 23.25 4.33
N ARG A 94 10.85 24.32 5.04
CA ARG A 94 12.15 24.96 4.88
C ARG A 94 13.12 24.30 5.84
N TRP A 95 14.31 23.96 5.38
CA TRP A 95 15.28 23.30 6.24
C TRP A 95 16.71 23.66 5.85
N GLU A 96 17.57 23.62 6.83
CA GLU A 96 19.03 23.69 6.72
C GLU A 96 19.61 22.89 7.87
N ARG A 97 20.93 22.69 7.89
CA ARG A 97 21.54 21.90 8.97
C ARG A 97 21.19 22.47 10.35
N GLY A 98 20.46 21.69 11.16
CA GLY A 98 20.07 22.03 12.53
C GLY A 98 18.83 22.93 12.66
N SER A 99 18.10 23.20 11.58
CA SER A 99 16.91 24.06 11.59
C SER A 99 15.85 23.59 10.58
N VAL A 100 14.61 23.49 11.04
CA VAL A 100 13.45 23.15 10.24
C VAL A 100 12.31 24.11 10.55
N GLU A 101 11.64 24.62 9.51
CA GLU A 101 10.42 25.40 9.60
C GLU A 101 9.34 24.78 8.72
N ALA A 102 8.31 24.21 9.35
CA ALA A 102 7.13 23.68 8.68
C ALA A 102 6.04 24.76 8.62
N ARG A 103 5.44 24.94 7.44
CA ARG A 103 4.37 25.89 7.18
C ARG A 103 3.19 25.18 6.56
N GLY A 104 1.99 25.59 6.94
CA GLY A 104 0.77 24.97 6.48
C GLY A 104 -0.46 25.72 6.92
N GLU A 105 -1.60 25.03 6.81
CA GLU A 105 -2.90 25.55 7.21
C GLU A 105 -3.61 24.56 8.13
N CYS A 106 -4.28 25.07 9.15
CA CYS A 106 -5.18 24.33 10.01
C CYS A 106 -6.55 24.99 9.93
N LEU A 107 -7.55 24.30 9.38
CA LEU A 107 -8.90 24.83 9.17
C LEU A 107 -8.90 26.21 8.46
N GLY A 108 -8.02 26.39 7.47
CA GLY A 108 -7.84 27.65 6.73
C GLY A 108 -6.94 28.69 7.41
N THR A 109 -6.56 28.49 8.67
CA THR A 109 -5.65 29.39 9.39
C THR A 109 -4.20 28.97 9.17
N GLN A 110 -3.35 29.91 8.73
CA GLN A 110 -1.93 29.63 8.51
C GLN A 110 -1.19 29.34 9.82
N PHE A 111 -0.32 28.34 9.82
CA PHE A 111 0.56 28.02 10.95
C PHE A 111 2.02 27.95 10.52
N ARG A 112 2.90 28.07 11.52
CA ARG A 112 4.33 27.87 11.39
C ARG A 112 4.88 27.19 12.62
N TYR A 113 5.63 26.10 12.42
CA TYR A 113 6.35 25.40 13.49
C TYR A 113 7.84 25.38 13.20
N ARG A 114 8.65 25.54 14.24
CA ARG A 114 10.12 25.50 14.16
C ARG A 114 10.66 24.40 15.05
N ALA A 115 11.66 23.69 14.54
CA ALA A 115 12.38 22.65 15.25
C ALA A 115 13.85 22.60 14.80
N ARG A 116 14.70 21.88 15.54
CA ARG A 116 16.09 21.63 15.11
C ARG A 116 16.21 20.48 14.10
N LYS A 117 15.34 19.48 14.25
CA LYS A 117 15.30 18.25 13.45
C LYS A 117 13.83 17.89 13.18
N ALA A 118 13.56 17.14 12.13
CA ALA A 118 12.21 16.66 11.82
C ALA A 118 12.22 15.24 11.25
N ILE A 119 11.19 14.46 11.60
CA ILE A 119 10.89 13.18 10.96
C ILE A 119 9.79 13.41 9.91
N VAL A 120 10.05 13.00 8.68
CA VAL A 120 9.12 13.04 7.56
C VAL A 120 8.52 11.64 7.39
N SER A 121 7.28 11.46 7.82
CA SER A 121 6.52 10.20 7.73
C SER A 121 5.39 10.27 6.67
N LEU A 122 5.59 11.05 5.61
CA LEU A 122 4.62 11.23 4.54
C LEU A 122 4.52 9.96 3.67
N PRO A 123 3.30 9.55 3.24
CA PRO A 123 3.15 8.46 2.28
C PRO A 123 3.95 8.72 1.00
N LEU A 124 4.43 7.64 0.38
CA LEU A 124 5.25 7.73 -0.84
C LEU A 124 4.56 8.54 -1.95
N GLY A 125 3.26 8.32 -2.16
CA GLY A 125 2.49 9.06 -3.17
C GLY A 125 2.41 10.56 -2.89
N VAL A 126 2.37 10.97 -1.61
CA VAL A 126 2.40 12.37 -1.21
C VAL A 126 3.77 12.99 -1.50
N LEU A 127 4.86 12.31 -1.12
CA LEU A 127 6.22 12.75 -1.43
C LEU A 127 6.44 12.89 -2.94
N GLN A 128 5.99 11.92 -3.73
CA GLN A 128 6.13 11.91 -5.19
C GLN A 128 5.30 13.02 -5.88
N SER A 129 4.15 13.40 -5.29
CA SER A 129 3.27 14.41 -5.88
C SER A 129 3.77 15.85 -5.74
N GLY A 130 4.74 16.11 -4.85
CA GLY A 130 5.16 17.46 -4.51
C GLY A 130 4.11 18.26 -3.73
N ALA A 131 3.11 17.61 -3.13
CA ALA A 131 2.09 18.26 -2.30
C ALA A 131 2.68 18.99 -1.07
N VAL A 132 3.87 18.59 -0.64
CA VAL A 132 4.71 19.30 0.33
C VAL A 132 5.98 19.76 -0.36
N ARG A 133 6.22 21.08 -0.37
CA ARG A 133 7.41 21.68 -0.98
C ARG A 133 8.57 21.68 0.02
N PHE A 134 9.70 21.10 -0.35
CA PHE A 134 10.94 21.17 0.44
C PHE A 134 11.86 22.27 -0.09
N ILE A 135 12.43 23.09 0.80
CA ILE A 135 13.35 24.16 0.46
C ILE A 135 14.58 24.07 1.38
N PRO A 136 15.78 23.72 0.88
CA PRO A 136 16.07 23.30 -0.49
C PRO A 136 15.40 21.96 -0.86
N ASP A 137 15.32 21.68 -2.16
CA ASP A 137 14.71 20.44 -2.67
C ASP A 137 15.51 19.19 -2.26
N LEU A 138 14.83 18.05 -2.15
CA LEU A 138 15.38 16.75 -1.73
C LEU A 138 16.11 16.04 -2.88
N LYS A 139 17.17 16.67 -3.42
CA LYS A 139 17.88 16.18 -4.61
C LYS A 139 18.38 14.74 -4.46
N GLU A 140 18.88 14.40 -3.28
CA GLU A 140 19.40 13.10 -2.89
C GLU A 140 18.32 12.00 -2.91
N LYS A 141 17.03 12.38 -2.74
CA LYS A 141 15.89 11.46 -2.72
C LYS A 141 15.27 11.23 -4.09
N ARG A 142 15.55 12.09 -5.08
CA ARG A 142 14.90 12.06 -6.40
C ARG A 142 15.01 10.70 -7.09
N GLN A 143 16.17 10.06 -7.02
CA GLN A 143 16.35 8.77 -7.69
C GLN A 143 15.59 7.64 -6.98
N ALA A 144 15.63 7.60 -5.65
CA ALA A 144 14.85 6.65 -4.85
C ALA A 144 13.35 6.80 -5.12
N LEU A 145 12.85 8.05 -5.09
CA LEU A 145 11.45 8.37 -5.37
C LEU A 145 11.02 7.95 -6.80
N LYS A 146 11.91 7.99 -7.79
CA LYS A 146 11.62 7.50 -9.15
C LYS A 146 11.61 5.98 -9.28
N ARG A 147 12.28 5.28 -8.35
CA ARG A 147 12.47 3.83 -8.36
C ARG A 147 11.49 3.08 -7.47
N LEU A 148 10.78 3.80 -6.61
CA LEU A 148 9.63 3.30 -5.85
C LEU A 148 8.33 3.75 -6.51
N ALA A 149 7.25 3.04 -6.27
CA ALA A 149 5.91 3.42 -6.73
C ALA A 149 4.88 3.15 -5.64
N ALA A 150 3.93 4.08 -5.47
CA ALA A 150 2.74 3.86 -4.66
C ALA A 150 1.73 3.04 -5.47
N GLY A 151 1.36 1.88 -4.95
CA GLY A 151 0.48 0.91 -5.56
C GLY A 151 -0.98 1.40 -5.59
N PRO A 152 -1.66 1.38 -6.74
CA PRO A 152 -3.05 1.77 -6.82
C PRO A 152 -3.96 0.71 -6.20
N VAL A 153 -4.93 1.13 -5.39
CA VAL A 153 -5.93 0.25 -4.75
C VAL A 153 -7.30 0.90 -4.76
N VAL A 154 -8.32 0.11 -5.11
CA VAL A 154 -9.71 0.40 -4.79
C VAL A 154 -10.25 -0.72 -3.89
N LYS A 155 -10.76 -0.34 -2.73
CA LYS A 155 -11.34 -1.25 -1.74
C LYS A 155 -12.83 -0.95 -1.61
N ILE A 156 -13.66 -1.99 -1.61
CA ILE A 156 -15.10 -1.89 -1.39
C ILE A 156 -15.54 -2.85 -0.29
N ALA A 157 -16.20 -2.32 0.71
CA ALA A 157 -16.85 -3.03 1.80
C ALA A 157 -18.33 -3.19 1.46
N LEU A 158 -18.83 -4.42 1.48
CA LEU A 158 -20.20 -4.78 1.09
C LEU A 158 -20.84 -5.55 2.25
N ARG A 159 -21.88 -4.97 2.85
CA ARG A 159 -22.72 -5.65 3.85
C ARG A 159 -23.99 -6.16 3.18
N PHE A 160 -24.28 -7.44 3.37
CA PHE A 160 -25.47 -8.11 2.87
C PHE A 160 -26.45 -8.41 4.01
N ARG A 161 -27.69 -8.78 3.66
CA ARG A 161 -28.68 -9.23 4.65
C ARG A 161 -28.34 -10.59 5.24
N ALA A 162 -27.76 -11.48 4.43
CA ALA A 162 -27.30 -12.81 4.84
C ALA A 162 -25.95 -13.13 4.20
N ALA A 163 -25.16 -13.98 4.87
CA ALA A 163 -23.87 -14.46 4.40
C ALA A 163 -24.06 -15.59 3.38
N PHE A 164 -24.67 -15.28 2.23
CA PHE A 164 -25.09 -16.27 1.24
C PHE A 164 -23.95 -17.15 0.69
N TRP A 165 -22.69 -16.72 0.81
CA TRP A 165 -21.54 -17.56 0.45
C TRP A 165 -21.34 -18.72 1.42
N GLU A 166 -21.76 -18.61 2.69
CA GLU A 166 -21.57 -19.67 3.68
C GLU A 166 -22.43 -20.91 3.42
N GLU A 167 -23.50 -20.79 2.63
CA GLU A 167 -24.31 -21.94 2.22
C GLU A 167 -23.54 -22.90 1.29
N GLN A 168 -22.57 -22.38 0.54
CA GLN A 168 -21.72 -23.14 -0.37
C GLN A 168 -20.35 -23.41 0.25
N ASP A 169 -19.79 -22.40 0.92
CA ASP A 169 -18.38 -22.34 1.33
C ASP A 169 -18.23 -21.71 2.75
N PRO A 170 -18.69 -22.38 3.83
CA PRO A 170 -18.80 -21.80 5.18
C PRO A 170 -17.47 -21.44 5.88
N GLU A 171 -16.34 -21.95 5.39
CA GLU A 171 -15.02 -21.77 5.98
C GLU A 171 -14.00 -21.13 5.01
N VAL A 172 -14.49 -20.57 3.90
CA VAL A 172 -13.61 -19.96 2.90
C VAL A 172 -13.33 -18.50 3.26
N ALA A 173 -12.04 -18.21 3.47
CA ALA A 173 -11.57 -16.87 3.79
C ALA A 173 -11.44 -15.96 2.55
N PHE A 174 -11.11 -16.52 1.39
CA PHE A 174 -10.82 -15.77 0.16
C PHE A 174 -11.48 -16.39 -1.06
N PHE A 175 -12.05 -15.54 -1.91
CA PHE A 175 -12.60 -15.88 -3.20
C PHE A 175 -11.87 -15.11 -4.30
N HIS A 176 -11.55 -15.77 -5.39
CA HIS A 176 -10.77 -15.19 -6.48
C HIS A 176 -11.47 -15.33 -7.84
N SER A 177 -11.58 -14.21 -8.56
CA SER A 177 -12.02 -14.15 -9.95
C SER A 177 -11.02 -13.29 -10.75
N PRO A 178 -9.90 -13.87 -11.23
CA PRO A 178 -8.80 -13.10 -11.82
C PRO A 178 -9.20 -12.20 -12.99
N ALA A 179 -10.24 -12.57 -13.75
CA ALA A 179 -10.74 -11.79 -14.88
C ALA A 179 -11.62 -10.61 -14.46
N ALA A 180 -12.26 -10.66 -13.28
CA ALA A 180 -13.24 -9.68 -12.83
C ALA A 180 -12.63 -8.32 -12.49
N ALA A 181 -13.48 -7.30 -12.37
CA ALA A 181 -13.06 -5.94 -12.03
C ALA A 181 -12.46 -5.89 -10.61
N PHE A 182 -13.10 -6.58 -9.66
CA PHE A 182 -12.57 -6.86 -8.32
C PHE A 182 -12.14 -8.33 -8.28
N PRO A 183 -10.83 -8.64 -8.36
CA PRO A 183 -10.37 -10.02 -8.45
C PRO A 183 -10.44 -10.81 -7.17
N THR A 184 -10.42 -10.14 -6.02
CA THR A 184 -10.31 -10.80 -4.72
C THR A 184 -11.41 -10.30 -3.81
N PHE A 185 -12.09 -11.24 -3.16
CA PHE A 185 -13.00 -10.97 -2.06
C PHE A 185 -12.56 -11.75 -0.84
N TRP A 186 -12.71 -11.19 0.35
CA TRP A 186 -12.49 -11.95 1.59
C TRP A 186 -13.55 -11.72 2.63
N THR A 187 -13.72 -12.75 3.45
CA THR A 187 -14.65 -12.77 4.57
C THR A 187 -13.99 -12.21 5.85
N PRO A 188 -14.81 -11.81 6.83
CA PRO A 188 -14.32 -11.38 8.13
C PRO A 188 -13.85 -12.53 9.04
N LEU A 189 -13.76 -13.78 8.54
CA LEU A 189 -13.35 -14.93 9.34
C LEU A 189 -12.11 -14.62 10.21
N PRO A 190 -12.09 -15.11 11.47
CA PRO A 190 -13.05 -16.05 12.08
C PRO A 190 -14.37 -15.40 12.56
N MET A 191 -14.52 -14.06 12.46
CA MET A 191 -15.81 -13.42 12.75
C MET A 191 -16.80 -13.74 11.63
N ARG A 192 -17.91 -14.40 11.96
CA ARG A 192 -19.00 -14.64 11.01
C ARG A 192 -19.93 -13.43 10.96
N ALA A 193 -19.91 -12.74 9.83
CA ALA A 193 -20.78 -11.60 9.56
C ALA A 193 -21.11 -11.56 8.05
N PRO A 194 -22.30 -11.08 7.66
CA PRO A 194 -22.72 -11.00 6.25
C PRO A 194 -22.03 -9.82 5.57
N PHE A 195 -20.70 -9.89 5.49
CA PHE A 195 -19.85 -8.83 4.99
C PHE A 195 -18.73 -9.40 4.12
N LEU A 196 -18.46 -8.75 2.99
CA LEU A 196 -17.32 -9.04 2.12
C LEU A 196 -16.52 -7.78 1.87
N ILE A 197 -15.20 -7.92 1.84
CA ILE A 197 -14.33 -6.90 1.25
C ILE A 197 -13.99 -7.32 -0.17
N GLY A 198 -14.38 -6.52 -1.15
CA GLY A 198 -13.85 -6.55 -2.50
C GLY A 198 -12.59 -5.72 -2.64
N TRP A 199 -11.62 -6.25 -3.36
CA TRP A 199 -10.30 -5.65 -3.53
C TRP A 199 -9.84 -5.70 -4.98
N ALA A 200 -9.38 -4.55 -5.47
CA ALA A 200 -8.66 -4.42 -6.71
C ALA A 200 -7.37 -3.64 -6.44
N GLY A 201 -6.23 -4.21 -6.82
CA GLY A 201 -4.93 -3.55 -6.82
C GLY A 201 -4.36 -3.45 -8.24
N GLY A 202 -3.26 -2.71 -8.39
CA GLY A 202 -2.52 -2.64 -9.65
C GLY A 202 -3.35 -2.08 -10.82
N PRO A 203 -3.14 -2.56 -12.06
CA PRO A 203 -3.81 -2.02 -13.25
C PRO A 203 -5.34 -2.09 -13.21
N LYS A 204 -5.92 -3.02 -12.42
CA LYS A 204 -7.37 -3.11 -12.23
C LYS A 204 -7.90 -1.96 -11.38
N ALA A 205 -7.18 -1.59 -10.33
CA ALA A 205 -7.51 -0.42 -9.50
C ALA A 205 -7.46 0.88 -10.32
N VAL A 206 -6.46 1.03 -11.20
CA VAL A 206 -6.36 2.18 -12.11
C VAL A 206 -7.60 2.33 -12.99
N ARG A 207 -8.14 1.22 -13.51
CA ARG A 207 -9.39 1.23 -14.32
C ARG A 207 -10.65 1.53 -13.51
N LEU A 208 -10.59 1.41 -12.19
CA LEU A 208 -11.67 1.72 -11.27
C LEU A 208 -11.56 3.14 -10.68
N ALA A 209 -10.39 3.76 -10.83
CA ALA A 209 -10.10 5.06 -10.25
C ALA A 209 -11.09 6.13 -10.76
N GLY A 210 -11.55 6.99 -9.84
CA GLY A 210 -12.47 8.09 -10.17
C GLY A 210 -13.88 7.68 -10.62
N LEU A 211 -14.22 6.39 -10.68
CA LEU A 211 -15.57 5.95 -10.98
C LEU A 211 -16.54 6.37 -9.86
N LYS A 212 -17.76 6.73 -10.23
CA LYS A 212 -18.84 7.02 -9.27
C LYS A 212 -19.15 5.78 -8.44
N ARG A 213 -19.61 5.99 -7.20
CA ARG A 213 -19.96 4.93 -6.25
C ARG A 213 -20.84 3.84 -6.87
N ASP A 214 -21.91 4.22 -7.58
CA ASP A 214 -22.86 3.26 -8.16
C ASP A 214 -22.23 2.37 -9.24
N GLU A 215 -21.26 2.88 -10.01
CA GLU A 215 -20.51 2.09 -10.99
C GLU A 215 -19.55 1.13 -10.30
N LEU A 216 -18.85 1.56 -9.24
CA LEU A 216 -18.01 0.66 -8.42
C LEU A 216 -18.82 -0.49 -7.84
N VAL A 217 -20.01 -0.19 -7.32
CA VAL A 217 -20.94 -1.19 -6.80
C VAL A 217 -21.39 -2.16 -7.88
N ARG A 218 -21.82 -1.67 -9.04
CA ARG A 218 -22.22 -2.53 -10.16
C ARG A 218 -21.10 -3.48 -10.58
N ARG A 219 -19.84 -3.00 -10.63
CA ARG A 219 -18.67 -3.84 -10.96
C ARG A 219 -18.34 -4.86 -9.87
N ALA A 220 -18.46 -4.49 -8.60
CA ALA A 220 -18.25 -5.39 -7.48
C ALA A 220 -19.32 -6.50 -7.46
N LEU A 221 -20.60 -6.16 -7.61
CA LEU A 221 -21.70 -7.12 -7.68
C LEU A 221 -21.58 -8.04 -8.91
N HIS A 222 -21.18 -7.51 -10.07
CA HIS A 222 -20.89 -8.35 -11.23
C HIS A 222 -19.74 -9.34 -10.96
N SER A 223 -18.69 -8.90 -10.27
CA SER A 223 -17.57 -9.77 -9.87
C SER A 223 -18.05 -10.88 -8.92
N LEU A 224 -18.91 -10.57 -7.94
CA LEU A 224 -19.51 -11.56 -7.05
C LEU A 224 -20.40 -12.56 -7.78
N ARG A 225 -21.23 -12.11 -8.74
CA ARG A 225 -22.03 -13.01 -9.58
C ARG A 225 -21.16 -13.98 -10.39
N SER A 226 -19.97 -13.54 -10.83
CA SER A 226 -19.03 -14.43 -11.52
C SER A 226 -18.43 -15.52 -10.63
N ILE A 227 -18.41 -15.31 -9.31
CA ILE A 227 -17.88 -16.26 -8.32
C ILE A 227 -19.00 -17.22 -7.87
N PHE A 228 -20.14 -16.68 -7.47
CA PHE A 228 -21.20 -17.44 -6.77
C PHE A 228 -22.39 -17.82 -7.65
N GLY A 229 -22.47 -17.31 -8.89
CA GLY A 229 -23.64 -17.46 -9.76
C GLY A 229 -24.89 -16.69 -9.30
N ARG A 230 -24.84 -16.06 -8.13
CA ARG A 230 -25.91 -15.28 -7.51
C ARG A 230 -25.35 -14.03 -6.82
N GLN A 231 -26.24 -13.17 -6.36
CA GLN A 231 -25.91 -12.05 -5.48
C GLN A 231 -26.88 -12.02 -4.30
N GLY A 232 -26.38 -11.70 -3.11
CA GLY A 232 -27.24 -11.44 -1.95
C GLY A 232 -27.90 -10.07 -1.99
N GLU A 233 -28.85 -9.83 -1.09
CA GLU A 233 -29.44 -8.51 -0.85
C GLU A 233 -28.41 -7.60 -0.17
N LEU A 234 -28.01 -6.54 -0.88
CA LEU A 234 -27.02 -5.58 -0.40
C LEU A 234 -27.68 -4.54 0.51
N VAL A 235 -27.14 -4.37 1.71
CA VAL A 235 -27.70 -3.52 2.76
C VAL A 235 -26.87 -2.26 2.99
N ALA A 236 -25.54 -2.36 2.90
CA ALA A 236 -24.67 -1.20 3.07
C ALA A 236 -23.37 -1.34 2.28
N ILE A 237 -22.78 -0.20 1.95
CA ILE A 237 -21.61 -0.12 1.08
C ILE A 237 -20.70 0.99 1.57
N HIS A 238 -19.40 0.71 1.57
CA HIS A 238 -18.39 1.74 1.66
C HIS A 238 -17.28 1.45 0.63
N ALA A 239 -16.87 2.44 -0.15
CA ALA A 239 -15.81 2.28 -1.15
C ALA A 239 -14.79 3.39 -0.98
N HIS A 240 -13.52 3.06 -1.18
CA HIS A 240 -12.42 4.01 -1.10
C HIS A 240 -11.42 3.76 -2.23
N ASP A 241 -11.11 4.82 -2.97
CA ASP A 241 -10.07 4.86 -4.00
C ASP A 241 -8.83 5.54 -3.42
N TRP A 242 -7.83 4.74 -3.05
CA TRP A 242 -6.63 5.23 -2.37
C TRP A 242 -5.77 6.13 -3.26
N GLN A 243 -5.94 6.05 -4.59
CA GLN A 243 -5.22 6.90 -5.53
C GLN A 243 -5.74 8.34 -5.51
N ALA A 244 -7.04 8.51 -5.28
CA ALA A 244 -7.71 9.80 -5.27
C ALA A 244 -7.62 10.49 -3.90
N ASP A 245 -7.26 9.76 -2.84
CA ASP A 245 -7.06 10.34 -1.52
C ASP A 245 -5.86 11.31 -1.54
N PRO A 246 -6.05 12.60 -1.22
CA PRO A 246 -5.00 13.61 -1.33
C PRO A 246 -3.86 13.44 -0.32
N TYR A 247 -4.10 12.69 0.76
CA TYR A 247 -3.15 12.44 1.85
C TYR A 247 -2.51 11.05 1.78
N ALA A 248 -2.98 10.15 0.90
CA ALA A 248 -2.33 8.86 0.64
C ALA A 248 -1.72 8.78 -0.77
N ARG A 249 -2.50 9.15 -1.81
CA ARG A 249 -2.13 9.11 -3.24
C ARG A 249 -1.59 7.75 -3.70
N GLY A 250 -2.22 6.70 -3.21
CA GLY A 250 -1.83 5.31 -3.39
C GLY A 250 -1.97 4.54 -2.08
N ALA A 251 -1.72 3.23 -2.14
CA ALA A 251 -1.69 2.34 -0.99
C ALA A 251 -0.24 1.88 -0.75
N TYR A 252 0.04 0.59 -0.91
CA TYR A 252 1.33 -0.03 -0.59
C TYR A 252 2.44 0.40 -1.55
N SER A 253 3.65 0.62 -1.04
CA SER A 253 4.80 0.92 -1.88
C SER A 253 5.49 -0.34 -2.43
N TYR A 254 5.91 -0.30 -3.69
CA TYR A 254 6.68 -1.39 -4.31
C TYR A 254 7.90 -0.87 -5.08
N VAL A 255 8.90 -1.74 -5.23
CA VAL A 255 10.14 -1.46 -5.96
C VAL A 255 9.93 -1.68 -7.47
N THR A 256 10.29 -0.69 -8.27
CA THR A 256 10.26 -0.79 -9.74
C THR A 256 11.57 -1.36 -10.28
N VAL A 257 11.57 -1.80 -11.55
CA VAL A 257 12.77 -2.35 -12.20
C VAL A 257 13.99 -1.46 -12.02
N GLY A 258 15.10 -2.04 -11.55
CA GLY A 258 16.36 -1.32 -11.27
C GLY A 258 16.30 -0.41 -10.05
N GLY A 259 15.37 -0.65 -9.13
CA GLY A 259 15.18 0.10 -7.89
C GLY A 259 15.78 -0.55 -6.64
N GLU A 260 16.72 -1.47 -6.79
CA GLU A 260 17.49 -1.98 -5.66
C GLU A 260 18.20 -0.83 -4.93
N GLY A 261 18.21 -0.87 -3.60
CA GLY A 261 18.76 0.22 -2.79
C GLY A 261 17.82 1.44 -2.65
N ALA A 262 16.65 1.45 -3.30
CA ALA A 262 15.79 2.64 -3.30
C ALA A 262 15.15 2.89 -1.93
N ARG A 263 14.81 1.85 -1.15
CA ARG A 263 14.23 2.01 0.18
C ARG A 263 15.26 2.56 1.16
N GLU A 264 16.49 2.04 1.12
CA GLU A 264 17.66 2.50 1.87
C GLU A 264 17.97 3.96 1.55
N ALA A 265 18.02 4.29 0.26
CA ALA A 265 18.25 5.65 -0.20
C ALA A 265 17.12 6.61 0.22
N LEU A 266 15.87 6.14 0.29
CA LEU A 266 14.74 6.92 0.80
C LEU A 266 14.80 7.10 2.32
N GLN A 267 15.21 6.07 3.07
CA GLN A 267 15.33 6.08 4.53
C GLN A 267 16.46 7.00 5.04
N ALA A 268 17.57 7.11 4.30
CA ALA A 268 18.77 7.81 4.76
C ALA A 268 18.50 9.24 5.27
N PRO A 269 19.04 9.68 6.42
CA PRO A 269 18.84 11.05 6.87
C PRO A 269 19.56 12.07 5.97
N LEU A 270 19.09 13.33 5.99
CA LEU A 270 19.73 14.45 5.29
C LEU A 270 20.21 15.50 6.28
N GLY A 271 21.51 15.82 6.19
CA GLY A 271 22.14 16.92 6.92
C GLY A 271 22.00 16.83 8.45
N ASP A 272 21.85 15.63 9.02
CA ASP A 272 21.55 15.43 10.45
C ASP A 272 20.33 16.26 10.91
N THR A 273 19.36 16.46 10.01
CA THR A 273 18.24 17.39 10.21
C THR A 273 16.91 16.77 9.81
N LEU A 274 16.82 16.21 8.61
CA LEU A 274 15.63 15.51 8.13
C LEU A 274 15.84 14.01 8.19
N TYR A 275 14.93 13.31 8.84
CA TYR A 275 14.88 11.85 8.92
C TYR A 275 13.61 11.37 8.22
N PHE A 276 13.62 10.17 7.65
CA PHE A 276 12.51 9.67 6.86
C PHE A 276 12.01 8.36 7.45
N ALA A 277 10.69 8.23 7.55
CA ALA A 277 10.02 7.06 8.11
C ALA A 277 8.74 6.73 7.32
N GLY A 278 8.13 5.60 7.65
CA GLY A 278 6.96 5.07 6.97
C GLY A 278 7.31 3.81 6.17
N GLU A 279 6.28 3.03 5.82
CA GLU A 279 6.45 1.70 5.21
C GLU A 279 7.35 1.70 3.97
N ALA A 280 7.34 2.78 3.19
CA ALA A 280 8.15 2.89 1.98
C ALA A 280 9.68 2.94 2.24
N THR A 281 10.06 3.24 3.48
CA THR A 281 11.45 3.32 3.95
C THR A 281 11.90 2.05 4.68
N ASP A 282 11.02 1.07 4.87
CA ASP A 282 11.38 -0.17 5.55
C ASP A 282 12.36 -1.00 4.70
N THR A 283 13.41 -1.51 5.34
CA THR A 283 14.45 -2.34 4.72
C THR A 283 14.57 -3.71 5.39
N GLN A 284 13.65 -4.01 6.32
CA GLN A 284 13.69 -5.21 7.17
C GLN A 284 12.69 -6.29 6.72
N GLY A 285 12.06 -6.09 5.55
CA GLY A 285 11.16 -7.06 4.93
C GLY A 285 9.68 -6.86 5.29
N GLU A 286 9.34 -5.73 5.91
CA GLU A 286 7.98 -5.37 6.33
C GLU A 286 7.44 -4.16 5.55
N ALA A 287 8.03 -3.86 4.39
CA ALA A 287 7.54 -2.83 3.50
C ALA A 287 6.07 -3.10 3.08
N GLY A 288 5.28 -2.04 2.93
CA GLY A 288 3.85 -2.14 2.69
C GLY A 288 3.00 -2.47 3.93
N THR A 289 3.60 -2.71 5.11
CA THR A 289 2.85 -3.12 6.31
C THR A 289 2.84 -2.05 7.41
N VAL A 290 1.90 -2.19 8.36
CA VAL A 290 1.87 -1.37 9.58
C VAL A 290 3.09 -1.65 10.47
N ALA A 291 3.61 -2.88 10.46
CA ALA A 291 4.82 -3.23 11.18
C ALA A 291 6.04 -2.49 10.62
N GLY A 292 6.21 -2.44 9.29
CA GLY A 292 7.29 -1.67 8.66
C GLY A 292 7.16 -0.17 8.91
N ALA A 293 5.94 0.37 8.93
CA ALA A 293 5.71 1.77 9.32
C ALA A 293 6.14 2.06 10.77
N LEU A 294 5.80 1.17 11.72
CA LEU A 294 6.19 1.31 13.11
C LEU A 294 7.71 1.15 13.30
N GLN A 295 8.32 0.14 12.69
CA GLN A 295 9.76 -0.14 12.78
C GLN A 295 10.60 1.02 12.22
N SER A 296 10.25 1.52 11.03
CA SER A 296 10.92 2.67 10.43
C SER A 296 10.74 3.95 11.26
N GLY A 297 9.56 4.17 11.86
CA GLY A 297 9.31 5.28 12.78
C GLY A 297 10.19 5.23 14.03
N LEU A 298 10.30 4.06 14.66
CA LEU A 298 11.18 3.84 15.82
C LEU A 298 12.65 4.02 15.46
N LEU A 299 13.07 3.58 14.27
CA LEU A 299 14.44 3.79 13.79
C LEU A 299 14.74 5.29 13.60
N ALA A 300 13.87 6.02 12.90
CA ALA A 300 14.04 7.46 12.69
C ALA A 300 14.06 8.24 14.02
N ALA A 301 13.24 7.84 15.00
CA ALA A 301 13.26 8.42 16.34
C ALA A 301 14.59 8.21 17.05
N ARG A 302 15.18 7.00 16.96
CA ARG A 302 16.51 6.71 17.55
C ARG A 302 17.64 7.48 16.86
N GLN A 303 17.52 7.76 15.56
CA GLN A 303 18.52 8.53 14.83
C GLN A 303 18.47 10.04 15.16
N LEU A 304 17.34 10.51 15.70
CA LEU A 304 17.12 11.91 16.04
C LEU A 304 17.73 12.28 17.40
N ILE A 305 17.71 11.34 18.35
CA ILE A 305 18.28 11.43 19.70
C ILE A 305 19.80 11.33 19.64
#